data_AF-A0A246G7U7-F1
#
_entry.id   AF-A0A246G7U7-F1
#
_cell.length_a   1.000
_cell.length_b   1.000
_cell.length_c   1.000
_cell.angle_alpha   90.00
_cell.angle_beta   90.00
_cell.angle_gamma   90.00
#
_symmetry.space_group_name_H-M   'P 1'
#
loop_
_entity.id
_entity.type
_entity.pdbx_description
1 polymer ?
#
loop_
_entity_poly.entity_id
_entity_poly.type
_entity_poly.pdbx_seq_one_letter_code
_entity_poly.pdbx_strand_id
1 'polypeptide(L)'
;MEKQEIKIDAGIIKRILLAFVLAFTAVFIVEHFSSFSYVADTSNLPNYTPDGKIIVSQYYDTTKTKVAVLTQTTPFGTDINIPPKGMMCSELVFAGTEFKSYSNKVQLYFNAVFKDFKYLIIIWGAFILVLLFFKKYKLKVTK
;
A
#
# COMPACT_ATOMS: atom_id res chain seq x y z
N MET A 1 -23.44 12.05 41.91
CA MET A 1 -23.74 12.04 40.47
C MET A 1 -23.90 10.58 40.05
N GLU A 2 -25.12 10.13 39.76
CA GLU A 2 -25.33 8.76 39.29
C GLU A 2 -24.70 8.58 37.90
N LYS A 3 -23.96 7.47 37.72
CA LYS A 3 -23.42 7.10 36.41
C LYS A 3 -24.55 6.58 35.53
N GLN A 4 -24.72 7.18 34.36
CA GLN A 4 -25.61 6.64 33.35
C GLN A 4 -24.97 5.40 32.69
N GLU A 5 -25.70 4.29 32.67
CA GLU A 5 -25.26 3.07 31.99
C GLU A 5 -25.73 3.05 30.54
N ILE A 6 -24.79 2.90 29.60
CA ILE A 6 -25.09 2.71 28.18
C ILE A 6 -25.14 1.21 27.91
N LYS A 7 -26.32 0.69 27.57
CA LYS A 7 -26.51 -0.71 27.18
C LYS A 7 -26.29 -0.87 25.67
N ILE A 8 -25.16 -1.46 25.29
CA ILE A 8 -24.84 -1.77 23.89
C ILE A 8 -25.13 -3.25 23.63
N ASP A 9 -25.91 -3.53 22.59
CA ASP A 9 -26.14 -4.89 22.09
C ASP A 9 -24.82 -5.51 21.59
N ALA A 10 -24.44 -6.67 22.13
CA ALA A 10 -23.20 -7.36 21.74
C ALA A 10 -23.17 -7.72 20.24
N GLY A 11 -24.34 -7.85 19.60
CA GLY A 11 -24.46 -8.03 18.15
C GLY A 11 -24.00 -6.81 17.33
N ILE A 12 -24.06 -5.61 17.89
CA ILE A 12 -23.51 -4.39 17.27
C ILE A 12 -21.98 -4.45 17.24
N ILE A 13 -21.35 -4.83 18.36
CA ILE A 13 -19.89 -4.95 18.46
C ILE A 13 -19.36 -5.98 17.45
N LYS A 14 -20.01 -7.14 17.34
CA LYS A 14 -19.64 -8.17 16.35
C LYS A 14 -19.72 -7.65 14.91
N ARG A 15 -20.71 -6.82 14.58
CA ARG A 15 -20.86 -6.22 13.24
C ARG A 15 -19.81 -5.14 12.97
N ILE A 16 -19.45 -4.35 13.98
CA ILE A 16 -18.37 -3.35 13.85
C ILE A 16 -17.04 -4.05 13.56
N LEU A 17 -16.74 -5.14 14.26
CA LEU A 17 -15.56 -5.96 14.00
C LEU A 17 -15.61 -6.63 12.62
N LEU A 18 -16.75 -7.16 12.21
CA LEU A 18 -16.92 -7.71 10.86
C LEU A 18 -16.72 -6.64 9.78
N ALA A 19 -17.27 -5.43 9.98
CA ALA A 19 -17.06 -4.30 9.08
C ALA A 19 -15.57 -3.94 8.98
N PHE A 20 -14.82 -4.02 10.08
CA PHE A 20 -13.38 -3.77 10.06
C PHE A 20 -12.65 -4.80 9.20
N VAL A 21 -12.96 -6.09 9.37
CA VAL A 21 -12.36 -7.16 8.57
C VAL A 21 -12.68 -6.99 7.07
N LEU A 22 -13.92 -6.64 6.74
CA LEU A 22 -14.33 -6.37 5.36
C LEU A 22 -13.60 -5.16 4.78
N ALA A 23 -13.51 -4.07 5.54
CA ALA A 23 -12.80 -2.87 5.13
C ALA A 23 -11.30 -3.13 4.93
N PHE A 24 -10.66 -3.82 5.88
CA PHE A 24 -9.27 -4.21 5.79
C PHE A 24 -9.01 -5.06 4.55
N THR A 25 -9.86 -6.06 4.31
CA THR A 25 -9.75 -6.94 3.13
C THR A 25 -9.94 -6.15 1.83
N ALA A 26 -10.92 -5.24 1.78
CA ALA A 26 -11.15 -4.41 0.60
C ALA A 26 -9.95 -3.49 0.30
N VAL A 27 -9.43 -2.78 1.30
CA VAL A 27 -8.25 -1.93 1.15
C VAL A 27 -7.04 -2.78 0.75
N PHE A 28 -6.81 -3.91 1.40
CA PHE A 28 -5.70 -4.82 1.07
C PHE A 28 -5.76 -5.30 -0.39
N ILE A 29 -6.93 -5.63 -0.91
CA ILE A 29 -7.12 -5.98 -2.33
C ILE A 29 -6.79 -4.79 -3.22
N VAL A 30 -7.24 -3.58 -2.86
CA VAL A 30 -6.91 -2.36 -3.61
C VAL A 30 -5.39 -2.13 -3.61
N GLU A 31 -4.69 -2.29 -2.48
CA GLU A 31 -3.24 -2.09 -2.40
C GLU A 31 -2.42 -2.96 -3.36
N HIS A 32 -2.95 -4.09 -3.85
CA HIS A 32 -2.28 -4.91 -4.86
C HIS A 32 -2.05 -4.18 -6.18
N PHE A 33 -2.85 -3.14 -6.46
CA PHE A 33 -2.69 -2.27 -7.63
C PHE A 33 -1.66 -1.15 -7.42
N SER A 34 -0.90 -1.17 -6.32
CA SER A 34 0.21 -0.25 -6.11
C SER A 34 1.24 -0.36 -7.24
N SER A 35 1.82 0.79 -7.59
CA SER A 35 2.96 0.87 -8.51
C SER A 35 4.28 0.99 -7.74
N PHE A 36 5.37 0.54 -8.35
CA PHE A 36 6.71 0.63 -7.78
C PHE A 36 7.60 1.39 -8.75
N SER A 37 8.30 2.40 -8.25
CA SER A 37 9.28 3.19 -8.99
C SER A 37 10.60 3.24 -8.21
N TYR A 38 11.71 3.50 -8.91
CA TYR A 38 13.00 3.55 -8.28
C TYR A 38 13.93 4.59 -8.92
N VAL A 39 14.91 5.03 -8.14
CA VAL A 39 16.02 5.88 -8.59
C VAL A 39 17.31 5.08 -8.46
N ALA A 40 18.10 5.03 -9.53
CA ALA A 40 19.40 4.38 -9.54
C ALA A 40 20.45 5.23 -8.81
N ASP A 41 21.37 4.58 -8.11
CA ASP A 41 22.53 5.26 -7.52
C ASP A 41 23.60 5.53 -8.59
N THR A 42 23.57 6.73 -9.15
CA THR A 42 24.52 7.19 -10.18
C THR A 42 25.67 8.01 -9.59
N SER A 43 25.90 7.97 -8.27
CA SER A 43 26.97 8.75 -7.62
C SER A 43 28.38 8.45 -8.17
N ASN A 44 28.58 7.25 -8.71
CA ASN A 44 29.83 6.81 -9.32
C ASN A 44 29.98 7.18 -10.81
N LEU A 45 28.97 7.81 -11.41
CA LEU A 45 29.01 8.22 -12.81
C LEU A 45 29.46 9.68 -12.95
N PRO A 46 30.24 10.03 -13.98
CA PRO A 46 30.73 11.39 -14.17
C PRO A 46 29.58 12.34 -14.52
N ASN A 47 29.46 13.49 -13.87
CA ASN A 47 28.42 14.48 -14.18
C ASN A 47 28.78 15.41 -15.36
N TYR A 48 30.06 15.40 -15.75
CA TYR A 48 30.61 16.25 -16.80
C TYR A 48 31.42 15.42 -17.79
N THR A 49 31.40 15.82 -19.06
CA THR A 49 32.30 15.29 -20.07
C THR A 49 33.74 15.82 -19.83
N PRO A 50 34.77 15.21 -20.43
CA PRO A 50 36.15 15.71 -20.32
C PRO A 50 36.33 17.16 -20.80
N ASP A 51 35.46 17.63 -21.71
CA ASP A 51 35.39 19.01 -22.21
C ASP A 51 34.49 19.94 -21.35
N GLY A 52 34.04 19.49 -20.17
CA GLY A 52 33.33 20.32 -19.18
C GLY A 52 31.84 20.53 -19.43
N LYS A 53 31.22 19.78 -20.36
CA LYS A 53 29.77 19.87 -20.61
C LYS A 53 28.99 19.01 -19.62
N ILE A 54 27.80 19.48 -19.23
CA ILE A 54 26.89 18.72 -18.37
C ILE A 54 26.35 17.51 -19.14
N ILE A 55 26.40 16.33 -18.52
CA ILE A 55 25.83 15.12 -19.10
C ILE A 55 24.39 14.95 -18.60
N VAL A 56 23.42 15.22 -19.47
CA VAL A 56 21.98 15.23 -19.15
C VAL A 56 21.34 13.83 -19.15
N SER A 57 21.94 12.89 -19.90
CA SER A 57 21.45 11.51 -20.03
C SER A 57 22.63 10.56 -19.95
N GLN A 58 22.55 9.56 -19.07
CA GLN A 58 23.57 8.54 -18.90
C GLN A 58 22.95 7.16 -18.85
N TYR A 59 23.65 6.23 -19.48
CA TYR A 59 23.36 4.82 -19.35
C TYR A 59 24.12 4.28 -18.14
N TYR A 60 23.45 3.44 -17.37
CA TYR A 60 24.05 2.72 -16.26
C TYR A 60 23.78 1.22 -16.42
N ASP A 61 24.71 0.41 -15.92
CA ASP A 61 24.57 -1.05 -15.95
C ASP A 61 23.69 -1.49 -14.78
N THR A 62 22.45 -1.91 -15.07
CA THR A 62 21.49 -2.35 -14.05
C THR A 62 22.01 -3.51 -13.19
N THR A 63 22.97 -4.30 -13.68
CA THR A 63 23.58 -5.43 -12.94
C THR A 63 24.66 -4.99 -11.96
N LYS A 64 25.17 -3.76 -12.07
CA LYS A 64 26.24 -3.20 -11.22
C LYS A 64 25.82 -1.95 -10.44
N THR A 65 24.66 -1.39 -10.75
CA THR A 65 24.13 -0.20 -10.09
C THR A 65 23.10 -0.57 -9.02
N LYS A 66 23.30 -0.03 -7.82
CA LYS A 66 22.37 -0.16 -6.69
C LYS A 66 21.18 0.77 -6.82
N VAL A 67 20.10 0.43 -6.12
CA VAL A 67 18.92 1.28 -5.97
C VAL A 67 19.19 2.31 -4.87
N ALA A 68 19.10 3.60 -5.20
CA ALA A 68 19.22 4.69 -4.24
C ALA A 68 17.90 4.91 -3.48
N VAL A 69 16.78 4.90 -4.20
CA VAL A 69 15.44 5.10 -3.66
C VAL A 69 14.49 4.11 -4.31
N LEU A 70 13.66 3.46 -3.51
CA LEU A 70 12.55 2.62 -3.96
C LEU A 70 11.27 3.19 -3.36
N THR A 71 10.28 3.46 -4.21
CA THR A 71 9.01 4.06 -3.81
C THR A 71 7.87 3.16 -4.27
N GLN A 72 6.96 2.87 -3.35
CA GLN A 72 5.65 2.29 -3.66
C GLN A 72 4.62 3.42 -3.66
N THR A 73 3.90 3.59 -4.75
CA THR A 73 2.78 4.53 -4.83
C THR A 73 1.48 3.73 -4.77
N THR A 74 0.69 3.97 -3.72
CA THR A 74 -0.59 3.28 -3.53
C THR A 74 -1.65 3.81 -4.50
N PRO A 75 -2.72 3.06 -4.80
CA PRO A 75 -3.83 3.54 -5.63
C PRO A 75 -4.55 4.77 -5.05
N PHE A 76 -4.37 5.03 -3.76
CA PHE A 76 -4.91 6.20 -3.10
C PHE A 76 -3.98 7.42 -3.12
N GLY A 77 -2.85 7.31 -3.82
CA GLY A 77 -1.88 8.40 -4.04
C GLY A 77 -0.88 8.59 -2.91
N THR A 78 -0.70 7.60 -2.04
CA THR A 78 0.29 7.67 -0.96
C THR A 78 1.62 7.09 -1.43
N ASP A 79 2.69 7.89 -1.32
CA ASP A 79 4.05 7.43 -1.61
C ASP A 79 4.71 6.88 -0.35
N ILE A 80 5.16 5.63 -0.44
CA ILE A 80 5.80 4.89 0.65
C ILE A 80 7.24 4.62 0.22
N ASN A 81 8.18 5.28 0.90
CA ASN A 81 9.61 5.03 0.69
C ASN A 81 9.99 3.69 1.34
N ILE A 82 10.46 2.77 0.51
CA ILE A 82 10.93 1.45 0.91
C ILE A 82 12.46 1.53 0.99
N PRO A 83 13.07 1.22 2.14
CA PRO A 83 14.52 1.15 2.24
C PRO A 83 15.07 0.12 1.23
N PRO A 84 15.95 0.51 0.30
CA PRO A 84 16.41 -0.39 -0.76
C PRO A 84 17.34 -1.49 -0.26
N LYS A 85 17.87 -1.40 0.97
CA LYS A 85 18.69 -2.45 1.63
C LYS A 85 19.85 -3.00 0.77
N GLY A 86 20.41 -2.18 -0.11
CA GLY A 86 21.52 -2.57 -0.99
C GLY A 86 21.10 -3.32 -2.27
N MET A 87 19.80 -3.41 -2.54
CA MET A 87 19.22 -4.01 -3.76
C MET A 87 19.83 -3.43 -5.04
N MET A 88 20.04 -4.30 -6.02
CA MET A 88 20.51 -3.91 -7.35
C MET A 88 19.35 -3.51 -8.26
N CYS A 89 19.57 -2.60 -9.20
CA CYS A 89 18.53 -2.21 -10.17
C CYS A 89 18.04 -3.41 -10.99
N SER A 90 18.90 -4.38 -11.27
CA SER A 90 18.57 -5.65 -11.92
C SER A 90 17.47 -6.42 -11.20
N GLU A 91 17.41 -6.35 -9.86
CA GLU A 91 16.39 -7.03 -9.06
C GLU A 91 14.99 -6.43 -9.28
N LEU A 92 14.89 -5.16 -9.68
CA LEU A 92 13.62 -4.49 -9.98
C LEU A 92 13.19 -4.70 -11.45
N VAL A 93 14.17 -4.82 -12.34
CA VAL A 93 13.96 -4.89 -13.80
C VAL A 93 13.68 -6.32 -14.27
N PHE A 94 14.50 -7.30 -13.86
CA PHE A 94 14.39 -8.66 -14.39
C PHE A 94 13.26 -9.46 -13.73
N ALA A 95 12.66 -10.37 -14.51
CA ALA A 95 11.67 -11.30 -14.01
C ALA A 95 12.33 -12.41 -13.17
N GLY A 96 11.64 -12.92 -12.16
CA GLY A 96 12.13 -14.03 -11.32
C GLY A 96 13.06 -13.63 -10.16
N THR A 97 13.24 -12.35 -9.91
CA THR A 97 14.06 -11.82 -8.80
C THR A 97 13.29 -11.85 -7.48
N GLU A 98 14.01 -11.78 -6.35
CA GLU A 98 13.39 -11.79 -5.02
C GLU A 98 12.36 -10.66 -4.82
N PHE A 99 12.61 -9.48 -5.39
CA PHE A 99 11.64 -8.38 -5.35
C PHE A 99 10.34 -8.67 -6.13
N LYS A 100 10.42 -9.46 -7.20
CA LYS A 100 9.23 -9.90 -7.94
C LYS A 100 8.48 -11.03 -7.22
N SER A 101 9.10 -11.68 -6.23
CA SER A 101 8.42 -12.69 -5.41
C SER A 101 7.23 -12.08 -4.67
N TYR A 102 6.08 -12.74 -4.81
CA TYR A 102 4.84 -12.30 -4.19
C TYR A 102 4.95 -12.22 -2.66
N SER A 103 5.70 -13.12 -2.02
CA SER A 103 5.89 -13.12 -0.56
C SER A 103 6.45 -11.78 -0.04
N ASN A 104 7.44 -11.23 -0.75
CA ASN A 104 8.06 -9.96 -0.39
C ASN A 104 7.12 -8.78 -0.66
N LYS A 105 6.28 -8.86 -1.70
CA LYS A 105 5.29 -7.82 -2.03
C LYS A 105 4.09 -7.82 -1.09
N VAL A 106 3.65 -8.98 -0.61
CA VAL A 106 2.53 -9.09 0.35
C VAL A 106 2.80 -8.28 1.61
N GLN A 107 4.02 -8.33 2.13
CA GLN A 107 4.40 -7.52 3.29
C GLN A 107 4.31 -6.02 2.99
N LEU A 108 4.68 -5.60 1.78
CA LEU A 108 4.57 -4.20 1.34
C LEU A 108 3.11 -3.77 1.22
N TYR A 109 2.25 -4.60 0.64
CA TYR A 109 0.80 -4.33 0.56
C TYR A 109 0.16 -4.25 1.95
N PHE A 110 0.53 -5.15 2.86
CA PHE A 110 0.03 -5.12 4.22
C PHE A 110 0.43 -3.82 4.93
N ASN A 111 1.68 -3.40 4.82
CA ASN A 111 2.15 -2.13 5.36
C ASN A 111 1.44 -0.93 4.72
N ALA A 112 1.13 -0.99 3.42
CA ALA A 112 0.42 0.07 2.71
C ALA A 112 -0.98 0.31 3.26
N VAL A 113 -1.73 -0.74 3.64
CA VAL A 113 -3.05 -0.61 4.29
C VAL A 113 -2.99 0.29 5.54
N PHE A 114 -1.93 0.18 6.33
CA PHE A 114 -1.75 1.01 7.53
C PHE A 114 -1.24 2.42 7.22
N LYS A 115 -0.49 2.60 6.12
CA LYS A 115 -0.12 3.94 5.63
C LYS A 115 -1.33 4.69 5.11
N ASP A 116 -2.28 3.97 4.52
CA ASP A 116 -3.57 4.47 4.03
C ASP A 116 -4.71 4.35 5.06
N PHE A 117 -4.37 4.44 6.35
CA PHE A 117 -5.31 4.32 7.46
C PHE A 117 -6.53 5.26 7.35
N LYS A 118 -6.36 6.46 6.78
CA LYS A 118 -7.48 7.39 6.56
C LYS A 118 -8.56 6.79 5.66
N TYR A 119 -8.17 6.09 4.61
CA TYR A 119 -9.11 5.43 3.69
C TYR A 119 -9.68 4.16 4.32
N LEU A 120 -8.88 3.43 5.10
CA LEU A 120 -9.37 2.31 5.90
C LEU A 120 -10.50 2.72 6.85
N ILE A 121 -10.37 3.84 7.57
CA ILE A 121 -11.45 4.35 8.44
C ILE A 121 -12.71 4.71 7.64
N ILE A 122 -12.55 5.39 6.50
CA ILE A 122 -13.69 5.81 5.67
C ILE A 122 -14.47 4.59 5.16
N ILE A 123 -13.75 3.61 4.60
CA ILE A 123 -14.33 2.36 4.08
C ILE A 123 -14.94 1.55 5.23
N TRP A 124 -14.29 1.52 6.40
CA TRP A 124 -14.83 0.86 7.59
C TRP A 124 -16.13 1.50 8.06
N GLY A 125 -16.20 2.83 8.12
CA GLY A 125 -17.43 3.56 8.42
C GLY A 125 -18.56 3.23 7.44
N ALA A 126 -18.25 3.16 6.14
CA ALA A 126 -19.21 2.77 5.12
C ALA A 126 -19.75 1.34 5.35
N PHE A 127 -18.88 0.36 5.65
CA PHE A 127 -19.32 -1.00 5.98
C PHE A 127 -20.15 -1.06 7.26
N ILE A 128 -19.82 -0.29 8.30
CA ILE A 128 -20.64 -0.19 9.52
C ILE A 128 -22.06 0.26 9.16
N LEU A 129 -22.19 1.34 8.38
CA LEU A 129 -23.50 1.87 7.97
C LEU A 129 -24.31 0.82 7.19
N VAL A 130 -23.68 0.12 6.23
CA VAL A 130 -24.33 -0.94 5.44
C VAL A 130 -24.79 -2.09 6.33
N LEU A 131 -23.94 -2.61 7.21
CA LEU A 131 -24.27 -3.74 8.09
C LEU A 131 -25.33 -3.39 9.15
N LEU A 132 -25.39 -2.14 9.59
CA LEU A 132 -26.43 -1.65 10.49
C LEU A 132 -27.74 -1.39 9.75
N PHE A 133 -27.70 -0.92 8.50
CA PHE A 133 -28.89 -0.74 7.67
C PHE A 133 -29.63 -2.08 7.44
N PHE A 134 -28.91 -3.12 7.03
CA PHE A 134 -29.50 -4.47 6.85
C PHE A 134 -29.93 -5.14 8.15
N LYS A 135 -29.52 -4.64 9.33
CA LYS A 135 -30.09 -5.07 10.61
C LYS A 135 -31.54 -4.58 10.75
N LYS A 136 -31.83 -3.35 10.31
CA LYS A 136 -33.13 -2.71 10.48
C LYS A 136 -34.15 -3.14 9.43
N TYR A 137 -33.70 -3.45 8.22
CA TYR A 137 -34.57 -3.81 7.10
C TYR A 137 -34.37 -5.28 6.70
N LYS A 138 -35.41 -6.10 6.87
CA LYS A 138 -35.45 -7.45 6.28
C LYS A 138 -35.71 -7.30 4.78
N LEU A 139 -34.68 -7.53 3.96
CA LEU A 139 -34.88 -7.68 2.52
C LEU A 139 -35.71 -8.94 2.26
N LYS A 140 -36.97 -8.77 1.83
CA LYS A 140 -37.74 -9.85 1.20
C LYS A 140 -37.50 -9.75 -0.30
N VAL A 141 -36.88 -10.78 -0.88
CA VAL A 141 -36.84 -10.97 -2.33
C VAL A 141 -38.16 -11.63 -2.72
N THR A 142 -39.04 -10.89 -3.37
CA THR A 142 -40.29 -11.43 -3.94
C THR A 142 -40.00 -11.85 -5.38
N LYS A 143 -40.34 -13.10 -5.74
CA LYS A 143 -40.29 -13.59 -7.13
C LYS A 143 -41.43 -13.02 -7.96
#